data_AF-A0A382L837-F1
#
_entry.id   AF-A0A382L837-F1
#
_cell.length_a   1.000
_cell.length_b   1.000
_cell.length_c   1.000
_cell.angle_alpha   90.00
_cell.angle_beta   90.00
_cell.angle_gamma   90.00
#
_symmetry.space_group_name_H-M   'P 1'
#
loop_
_entity.id
_entity.type
_entity.pdbx_description
1 polymer ?
#
loop_
_entity_poly.entity_id
_entity_poly.type
_entity_poly.pdbx_seq_one_letter_code
_entity_poly.pdbx_strand_id
1 'polypeptide(L)' 'YQAVQDCVKANGHQNANDQKQALLDLGSAWLGDLRNQDDITIVVVKKRHQQK' A
#
# COMPACT_ATOMS: atom_id res chain seq x y z
N TYR A 1 -8.11 1.42 9.74
CA TYR A 1 -7.82 -0.02 9.64
C TYR A 1 -6.39 -0.28 10.10
N GLN A 2 -6.20 -1.04 11.18
CA GLN A 2 -4.87 -1.27 11.79
C GLN A 2 -3.90 -1.96 10.82
N ALA A 3 -4.36 -3.00 10.10
CA ALA A 3 -3.54 -3.74 9.14
C ALA A 3 -2.96 -2.84 8.03
N VAL A 4 -3.73 -1.87 7.53
CA VAL A 4 -3.25 -0.90 6.54
C VAL A 4 -2.19 0.02 7.17
N GLN A 5 -2.43 0.50 8.39
CA GLN A 5 -1.47 1.36 9.09
C GLN A 5 -0.14 0.62 9.34
N ASP A 6 -0.20 -0.65 9.74
CA ASP A 6 0.98 -1.46 10.01
C ASP A 6 1.75 -1.75 8.71
N CYS A 7 1.05 -2.08 7.62
CA CYS A 7 1.64 -2.25 6.29
C CYS A 7 2.34 -0.96 5.83
N VAL A 8 1.72 0.21 5.98
CA VAL A 8 2.34 1.50 5.63
C VAL A 8 3.59 1.76 6.47
N LYS A 9 3.56 1.50 7.78
CA LYS A 9 4.72 1.69 8.66
C LYS A 9 5.87 0.75 8.31
N ALA A 10 5.58 -0.53 8.12
CA ALA A 10 6.59 -1.54 7.78
C ALA A 10 7.29 -1.24 6.44
N ASN A 11 6.53 -0.76 5.45
CA ASN A 11 7.02 -0.55 4.09
C ASN A 11 7.45 0.89 3.80
N GLY A 12 7.30 1.82 4.75
CA GLY A 12 7.47 3.27 4.54
C GLY A 12 8.85 3.72 4.02
N HIS A 13 9.87 2.89 4.16
CA HIS A 13 11.23 3.11 3.67
C HIS A 13 11.40 2.81 2.17
N GLN A 14 10.48 2.03 1.57
CA GLN A 14 10.56 1.63 0.16
C GLN A 14 10.17 2.77 -0.79
N ASN A 15 10.40 2.57 -2.09
CA ASN A 15 9.89 3.47 -3.11
C ASN A 15 8.35 3.39 -3.22
N ALA A 16 7.75 4.27 -4.01
CA ALA A 16 6.29 4.37 -4.12
C ALA A 16 5.65 3.12 -4.76
N ASN A 17 6.33 2.46 -5.71
CA ASN A 17 5.80 1.28 -6.38
C ASN A 17 5.76 0.08 -5.44
N ASP A 18 6.81 -0.13 -4.65
CA ASP A 18 6.90 -1.25 -3.72
C ASP A 18 5.88 -1.10 -2.58
N GLN A 19 5.66 0.12 -2.08
CA GLN A 19 4.59 0.37 -1.11
C GLN A 19 3.19 0.17 -1.67
N LYS A 20 2.97 0.55 -2.93
CA LYS A 20 1.71 0.26 -3.61
C LYS A 20 1.51 -1.25 -3.71
N GLN A 21 2.56 -2.00 -4.05
CA GLN A 21 2.50 -3.46 -4.15
C GLN A 21 2.19 -4.09 -2.78
N ALA A 22 2.86 -3.67 -1.71
CA ALA A 22 2.59 -4.19 -0.36
C ALA A 22 1.13 -3.95 0.11
N LEU A 23 0.52 -2.84 -0.31
CA LEU A 23 -0.90 -2.56 -0.04
C LEU A 23 -1.84 -3.44 -0.88
N LEU A 24 -1.49 -3.73 -2.14
CA LEU A 24 -2.23 -4.67 -2.98
C LEU A 24 -2.13 -6.09 -2.41
N ASP A 25 -0.93 -6.54 -2.02
CA ASP A 25 -0.69 -7.86 -1.45
C ASP A 25 -1.47 -8.05 -0.14
N LEU A 26 -1.52 -7.01 0.72
CA LEU A 26 -2.35 -7.01 1.92
C LEU A 26 -3.83 -7.18 1.58
N GLY A 27 -4.32 -6.46 0.57
CA GLY A 27 -5.70 -6.57 0.09
C GLY A 27 -6.01 -7.97 -0.45
N SER A 28 -5.13 -8.52 -1.29
CA SER A 28 -5.28 -9.86 -1.86
C SER A 28 -5.24 -10.95 -0.79
N ALA A 29 -4.36 -10.85 0.19
CA ALA A 29 -4.29 -11.81 1.31
C ALA A 29 -5.55 -11.76 2.19
N TRP A 30 -6.14 -10.58 2.38
CA TRP A 30 -7.35 -10.43 3.18
C TRP A 30 -8.62 -10.88 2.43
N LEU A 31 -8.70 -10.61 1.12
CA LEU A 31 -9.83 -10.99 0.28
C LEU A 31 -9.83 -12.48 -0.08
N GLY A 32 -8.67 -13.11 -0.18
CA GLY A 32 -8.55 -14.49 -0.66
C GLY A 32 -9.19 -14.63 -2.05
N ASP A 33 -10.13 -15.55 -2.19
CA ASP A 33 -10.89 -15.77 -3.44
C ASP A 33 -12.09 -14.82 -3.62
N LEU A 34 -12.41 -14.00 -2.62
CA LEU A 34 -13.54 -13.07 -2.68
C LEU A 34 -13.18 -11.88 -3.58
N ARG A 35 -14.00 -11.66 -4.62
CA ARG A 35 -13.93 -10.41 -5.37
C ARG A 35 -14.62 -9.31 -4.57
N ASN A 36 -13.90 -8.23 -4.29
CA ASN A 36 -14.50 -7.01 -3.77
C ASN A 36 -15.52 -6.49 -4.79
N GLN A 37 -16.69 -6.03 -4.34
CA GLN A 37 -17.72 -5.44 -5.21
C GLN A 37 -17.47 -3.94 -5.47
N ASP A 38 -16.69 -3.28 -4.60
CA ASP A 38 -16.38 -1.86 -4.71
C ASP A 38 -15.01 -1.62 -5.37
N ASP A 39 -14.87 -0.49 -6.08
CA ASP A 39 -13.59 -0.03 -6.58
C ASP A 39 -12.71 0.50 -5.43
N ILE A 40 -11.44 0.08 -5.40
CA ILE A 40 -10.44 0.57 -4.44
C ILE A 40 -9.41 1.42 -5.19
N THR A 41 -9.24 2.67 -4.77
CA THR A 41 -8.18 3.56 -5.28
C THR A 41 -7.07 3.71 -4.24
N ILE A 42 -5.83 3.39 -4.62
CA ILE A 42 -4.64 3.55 -3.77
C ILE A 42 -3.74 4.63 -4.36
N VAL A 43 -3.42 5.66 -3.56
CA VAL A 43 -2.49 6.74 -3.95
C VAL A 43 -1.32 6.76 -2.99
N VAL A 44 -0.10 6.57 -3.51
CA VAL A 44 1.14 6.63 -2.73
C VAL A 44 1.89 7.91 -3.10
N VAL A 45 2.03 8.83 -2.16
CA VAL A 45 2.78 10.08 -2.34
C VAL A 45 4.09 10.01 -1.57
N LYS A 46 5.20 10.19 -2.27
CA LYS A 46 6.54 10.25 -1.68
C LYS A 46 7.12 11.64 -1.78
N LYS A 47 7.54 12.18 -0.64
CA LYS A 47 8.37 13.37 -0.61
C LYS A 47 9.73 13.01 -1.20
N ARG A 48 10.11 13.65 -2.32
CA ARG A 48 11.48 13.57 -2.82
C ARG A 48 12.34 14.53 -2.01
N HIS A 49 13.49 14.05 -1.53
CA HIS A 49 14.53 14.95 -1.06
C HIS A 49 15.17 15.61 -2.29
N GLN A 50 15.09 16.94 -2.40
CA GLN A 50 15.91 17.67 -3.35
C GLN A 50 17.37 17.46 -2.96
N GLN A 51 18.17 16.88 -3.85
CA GLN A 51 19.63 16.92 -3.72
C GLN A 51 20.02 18.40 -3.83
N LYS A 52 20.66 18.92 -2.77
CA LYS A 52 21.22 20.28 -2.75
C LYS A 52 22.49 20.32 -3.57
#